data_AF-A0AAE0ZP35-F1
#
_entry.id   AF-A0AAE0ZP35-F1
#
_cell.length_a   1.000
_cell.length_b   1.000
_cell.length_c   1.000
_cell.angle_alpha   90.00
_cell.angle_beta   90.00
_cell.angle_gamma   90.00
#
_symmetry.space_group_name_H-M   'P 1'
#
loop_
_entity.id
_entity.type
_entity.pdbx_description
1 polymer ?
#
loop_
_entity_poly.entity_id
_entity_poly.type
_entity_poly.pdbx_seq_one_letter_code
_entity_poly.pdbx_strand_id
1 'polypeptide(L)' 'MKHALPHFRPFIIREEEPSAGTRWKKCLSKFENLVTAMDITSEVRKKALLVHYKGDEIYDLIDTFPAASRETNASFSQKK' A
#
# COMPACT_ATOMS: atom_id res chain seq x y z
N MET A 1 14.09 18.39 -14.63
CA MET A 1 12.63 18.20 -14.86
C MET A 1 12.04 17.65 -13.58
N LYS A 2 11.00 18.28 -13.02
CA LYS A 2 10.34 17.73 -11.82
C LYS A 2 9.63 16.45 -12.27
N HIS A 3 10.19 15.29 -11.97
CA HIS A 3 9.55 14.00 -12.26
C HIS A 3 8.28 13.93 -11.41
N ALA A 4 7.16 14.41 -11.97
CA ALA A 4 5.86 14.28 -11.36
C ALA A 4 5.55 12.79 -11.27
N LEU A 5 5.21 12.32 -10.06
CA LEU A 5 4.73 10.97 -9.89
C LEU A 5 3.52 10.76 -10.81
N PRO A 6 3.43 9.61 -11.49
CA PRO A 6 2.31 9.35 -12.39
C PRO A 6 1.00 9.42 -11.61
N HIS A 7 -0.02 10.01 -12.23
CA HIS A 7 -1.31 10.16 -11.60
C HIS A 7 -1.92 8.78 -11.31
N PHE A 8 -1.93 8.41 -10.03
CA PHE A 8 -2.55 7.19 -9.54
C PHE A 8 -3.80 7.59 -8.76
N ARG A 9 -4.95 7.00 -9.09
CA ARG A 9 -6.20 7.33 -8.41
C ARG A 9 -6.13 6.92 -6.94
N PRO A 10 -6.41 7.82 -5.99
CA PRO A 10 -6.48 7.47 -4.57
C PRO A 10 -7.49 6.35 -4.32
N PHE A 11 -7.18 5.49 -3.36
CA PHE A 11 -8.13 4.48 -2.91
C PHE A 11 -9.11 5.10 -1.93
N ILE A 12 -10.32 5.41 -2.39
CA ILE A 12 -11.38 5.89 -1.51
C ILE A 12 -12.04 4.67 -0.87
N ILE A 13 -11.83 4.49 0.44
CA ILE A 13 -12.59 3.55 1.26
C ILE A 13 -14.01 4.10 1.32
N ARG A 14 -14.94 3.42 0.66
CA ARG A 14 -16.37 3.70 0.82
C ARG A 14 -16.91 2.52 1.61
N GLU A 15 -17.26 2.77 2.87
CA GLU A 15 -17.71 1.74 3.81
C GLU A 15 -18.98 1.01 3.34
N GLU A 16 -19.79 1.68 2.49
CA GLU A 16 -21.10 1.22 2.05
C GLU A 16 -21.06 0.16 0.92
N GLU A 17 -19.87 -0.22 0.44
CA GLU A 17 -19.74 -1.02 -0.78
C GLU A 17 -19.25 -2.46 -0.47
N PRO A 18 -20.06 -3.52 -0.68
CA PRO A 18 -19.69 -4.91 -0.39
C PRO A 18 -18.49 -5.41 -1.23
N SER A 19 -18.09 -4.67 -2.27
CA SER A 19 -16.96 -4.99 -3.14
C SER A 19 -15.60 -4.41 -2.67
N ALA A 20 -15.51 -3.89 -1.44
CA ALA A 20 -14.28 -3.30 -0.88
C ALA A 20 -13.03 -4.19 -1.05
N GLY A 21 -13.14 -5.50 -0.78
CA GLY A 21 -12.04 -6.46 -0.95
C GLY A 21 -11.59 -6.62 -2.40
N THR A 22 -12.52 -6.70 -3.35
CA THR A 22 -12.21 -6.79 -4.79
C THR A 22 -11.56 -5.52 -5.31
N ARG A 23 -12.05 -4.36 -4.85
CA ARG A 23 -11.46 -3.06 -5.18
C ARG A 23 -10.06 -2.90 -4.61
N TRP A 24 -9.82 -3.39 -3.39
CA TRP A 24 -8.49 -3.42 -2.78
C TRP A 24 -7.51 -4.24 -3.63
N LYS A 25 -7.87 -5.48 -4.01
CA LYS A 25 -7.04 -6.33 -4.87
C LYS A 25 -6.71 -5.66 -6.20
N LYS A 26 -7.71 -5.03 -6.85
CA LYS A 26 -7.50 -4.29 -8.10
C LYS A 26 -6.59 -3.08 -7.92
N CYS A 27 -6.69 -2.39 -6.79
CA CYS A 27 -5.81 -1.27 -6.46
C CYS A 27 -4.37 -1.73 -6.21
N LEU A 28 -4.18 -2.84 -5.49
CA LEU A 28 -2.86 -3.40 -5.20
C LEU A 28 -2.16 -3.86 -6.47
N SER A 29 -2.85 -4.58 -7.36
CA SER A 29 -2.30 -5.00 -8.66
C SER A 29 -1.86 -3.80 -9.53
N LYS A 30 -2.62 -2.70 -9.55
CA LYS A 30 -2.21 -1.48 -10.25
C LYS A 30 -0.97 -0.83 -9.62
N PHE A 31 -0.86 -0.88 -8.30
CA PHE A 31 0.28 -0.34 -7.57
C PHE A 31 1.55 -1.16 -7.85
N GLU A 32 1.44 -2.48 -7.90
CA GLU A 32 2.55 -3.38 -8.26
C GLU A 32 3.06 -3.12 -9.68
N ASN A 33 2.15 -2.93 -10.63
CA ASN A 33 2.52 -2.55 -12.00
C ASN A 33 3.27 -1.22 -12.05
N LEU A 34 2.83 -0.24 -11.24
CA LEU A 34 3.49 1.07 -11.15
C LEU A 34 4.90 0.96 -10.57
N VAL A 35 5.04 0.25 -9.44
CA VAL A 35 6.33 -0.01 -8.78
C VAL A 35 7.30 -0.70 -9.73
N THR A 36 6.80 -1.65 -10.51
CA THR A 36 7.56 -2.37 -11.53
C THR A 36 7.99 -1.42 -12.65
N ALA A 37 7.07 -0.60 -13.17
CA ALA A 37 7.36 0.37 -14.23
C ALA A 37 8.36 1.46 -13.80
N MET A 38 8.40 1.80 -12.50
CA MET A 38 9.33 2.76 -11.93
C MET A 38 10.67 2.13 -11.47
N ASP A 39 10.87 0.83 -11.70
CA ASP A 39 12.04 0.07 -11.25
C ASP A 39 12.35 0.23 -9.74
N ILE A 40 11.30 0.18 -8.92
CA ILE A 40 11.44 0.31 -7.47
C ILE A 40 11.61 -1.06 -6.85
N THR A 41 12.84 -1.35 -6.44
CA THR A 41 13.21 -2.64 -5.82
C THR A 41 13.21 -2.59 -4.28
N SER A 42 13.34 -1.40 -3.68
CA SER A 42 13.37 -1.24 -2.22
C SER A 42 11.97 -1.31 -1.61
N GLU A 43 11.78 -2.27 -0.70
CA GLU A 43 10.53 -2.43 0.05
C GLU A 43 10.16 -1.19 0.87
N VAL A 44 11.15 -0.45 1.38
CA VAL A 44 10.92 0.82 2.09
C VAL A 44 10.31 1.86 1.15
N ARG A 45 10.84 1.97 -0.07
CA ARG A 45 10.32 2.89 -1.09
C ARG A 45 8.94 2.49 -1.57
N LYS A 46 8.67 1.18 -1.73
CA LYS A 46 7.33 0.67 -2.06
C LYS A 46 6.31 1.06 -0.99
N LYS A 47 6.62 0.82 0.28
CA LYS A 47 5.72 1.18 1.40
C LYS A 47 5.46 2.69 1.42
N ALA A 48 6.49 3.51 1.33
CA ALA A 48 6.34 4.97 1.31
C ALA A 48 5.43 5.45 0.16
N LEU A 49 5.59 4.88 -1.04
CA LEU A 49 4.73 5.21 -2.19
C LEU A 49 3.30 4.73 -2.01
N LEU A 50 3.11 3.53 -1.44
CA LEU A 50 1.77 3.02 -1.16
C LEU A 50 1.03 3.96 -0.21
N VAL A 51 1.69 4.40 0.86
CA VAL A 51 1.10 5.35 1.82
C VAL A 51 0.79 6.68 1.14
N HIS A 52 1.71 7.22 0.34
CA HIS A 52 1.51 8.45 -0.41
C HIS A 52 0.25 8.42 -1.31
N TYR A 53 -0.01 7.29 -1.98
CA TYR A 53 -1.18 7.15 -2.87
C TYR A 53 -2.49 6.81 -2.17
N LYS A 54 -2.42 6.28 -0.93
CA LYS A 54 -3.61 5.90 -0.17
C LYS A 54 -4.20 7.08 0.62
N GLY A 55 -3.44 8.15 0.81
CA GLY A 55 -3.90 9.36 1.48
C GLY A 55 -3.87 9.27 3.00
N ASP A 56 -4.26 10.37 3.64
CA ASP A 56 -4.07 10.62 5.07
C ASP A 56 -4.74 9.57 5.96
N GLU A 57 -5.89 9.02 5.57
CA GLU A 57 -6.61 7.98 6.32
C GLU A 57 -5.76 6.72 6.57
N ILE A 58 -4.99 6.29 5.57
CA ILE A 58 -4.11 5.12 5.68
C ILE A 58 -2.77 5.51 6.32
N TYR A 59 -2.33 6.75 6.13
CA TYR A 59 -1.17 7.28 6.84
C TYR A 59 -1.42 7.26 8.36
N ASP A 60 -2.54 7.83 8.80
CA ASP A 60 -2.97 7.88 10.20
C ASP A 60 -3.19 6.48 10.77
N LEU A 61 -3.76 5.55 9.99
CA LEU A 61 -3.87 4.15 10.40
C LEU A 61 -2.49 3.53 10.66
N ILE A 62 -1.55 3.70 9.74
CA ILE A 62 -0.19 3.12 9.88
C ILE A 62 0.59 3.79 11.01
N ASP A 63 0.41 5.10 11.22
CA ASP A 63 1.03 5.86 12.32
C ASP A 63 0.44 5.46 13.67
N THR A 64 -0.88 5.24 13.73
CA THR A 64 -1.60 4.78 14.92
C THR A 64 -1.26 3.33 15.27
N PHE A 65 -0.88 2.49 14.31
CA PHE A 65 -0.39 1.13 14.56
C PHE A 65 1.08 1.15 15.02
N PRO A 66 1.38 1.01 16.32
CA PRO A 66 2.75 1.10 16.81
C PRO A 66 3.56 -0.10 16.31
N ALA A 67 4.88 0.10 16.17
CA ALA A 67 5.85 -0.82 15.57
C ALA A 67 5.91 -2.26 16.16
N ALA A 68 5.14 -2.60 17.20
CA ALA A 68 5.05 -3.93 17.80
C ALA A 68 4.49 -5.02 16.86
N SER A 69 3.84 -4.65 15.74
CA SER A 69 3.42 -5.59 14.70
C SER A 69 4.46 -5.80 13.58
N ARG A 70 5.63 -5.15 13.65
CA ARG A 70 6.73 -5.40 12.69
C ARG A 70 7.35 -6.79 12.85
N GLU A 71 7.14 -7.44 14.00
CA GLU A 71 7.49 -8.83 14.27
C GLU A 71 6.28 -9.75 14.09
N THR A 72 5.76 -9.90 12.88
CA THR A 72 4.88 -11.06 12.59
C THR A 72 5.02 -11.61 11.18
N ASN A 73 5.70 -10.91 10.27
CA ASN A 73 6.05 -11.48 8.96
C ASN A 73 7.28 -12.41 9.01
N ALA A 74 8.00 -12.46 10.13
CA ALA A 74 9.03 -13.48 10.37
C ALA A 74 8.44 -14.81 10.89
N SER A 75 7.20 -14.82 11.40
CA SER A 75 6.64 -15.99 12.08
C SER A 75 5.64 -16.80 11.24
N PHE A 76 5.20 -16.31 10.07
CA PHE A 76 4.35 -17.10 9.18
C PHE A 76 5.09 -18.17 8.36
N SER A 77 6.42 -18.27 8.49
CA SER A 77 7.23 -19.31 7.83
C SER A 77 7.59 -20.51 8.71
N GLN A 78 7.03 -20.61 9.93
CA GLN A 78 7.24 -21.74 10.84
C GLN A 78 5.88 -22.20 11.41
N LYS A 79 5.07 -22.86 10.57
CA LYS A 79 4.13 -23.95 10.93
C LYS A 79 3.15 -24.20 9.76
N LYS A 80 3.52 -25.08 8.83
CA LYS A 80 3.07 -26.48 8.84
C LYS A 80 3.85 -27.28 7.80
#